data_AF-A0A8C2ZSG6-F1
#
_entry.id   AF-A0A8C2ZSG6-F1
#
_cell.length_a   1.000
_cell.length_b   1.000
_cell.length_c   1.000
_cell.angle_alpha   90.00
_cell.angle_beta   90.00
_cell.angle_gamma   90.00
#
_symmetry.space_group_name_H-M   'P 1'
#
loop_
_entity.id
_entity.type
_entity.pdbx_description
1 polymer ?
#
loop_
_entity_poly.entity_id
_entity_poly.type
_entity_poly.pdbx_seq_one_letter_code
_entity_poly.pdbx_strand_id
1 'polypeptide(L)'
;ICVTYMLILAWALLYLVFSFSSQLPWASCNNDWNTDHCIDISTRNKTFAWTNQMNATSAATEFWERRVLAISGGIEEIGSIRWDLMLCLIAIWIICYFCIWKGVKWCISLYGRCIIYCNAVDFMDTLYSPLKQVWLEAGIQILFSYSLGVGTLTVLGSYNTYNNNCYKDCLWLCLLNSGTSIVAGFAVFSVLGFMAHEQGVPIAEVAESSPGLAFIAYPQAVAMMPLPQLWSICFFVMLILLGLDTEFVAMEVVMTSIIDMFPTVMRRPGRRELFLLLFSIMCFFFQLIMVTEAGMYVFQMFDYFACNGASILFLCVFETVALGWIFGAEQVCGIVKDMTGVHPNPFFKICWLYLTPLVLLGSFICYLVEYQPLTFNRWYVYPAWAYVLGWVLSISSILPVPGWALYKLGTGTGNFRQVGHLYETELQHIGGEELHWLTSS
;
A
#
# COMPACT_ATOMS: atom_id res chain seq x y z
N ILE A 1 5.40 -4.45 -2.52
CA ILE A 1 4.89 -3.06 -2.59
C ILE A 1 5.01 -2.51 -4.01
N CYS A 2 6.17 -2.04 -4.49
CA CYS A 2 6.29 -1.43 -5.83
C CYS A 2 5.69 -2.29 -6.96
N VAL A 3 5.94 -3.61 -6.88
CA VAL A 3 5.45 -4.57 -7.86
C VAL A 3 3.93 -4.68 -7.91
N THR A 4 3.28 -4.73 -6.74
CA THR A 4 1.83 -4.93 -6.65
C THR A 4 1.07 -3.63 -6.91
N TYR A 5 1.57 -2.49 -6.46
CA TYR A 5 0.96 -1.18 -6.67
C TYR A 5 0.94 -0.76 -8.14
N MET A 6 2.04 -1.00 -8.88
CA MET A 6 2.10 -0.72 -10.32
C MET A 6 1.08 -1.52 -11.13
N LEU A 7 0.74 -2.73 -10.70
CA LEU A 7 -0.32 -3.53 -11.33
C LEU A 7 -1.71 -2.92 -11.09
N ILE A 8 -2.00 -2.45 -9.87
CA ILE A 8 -3.27 -1.77 -9.55
C ILE A 8 -3.44 -0.51 -10.41
N LEU A 9 -2.36 0.26 -10.58
CA LEU A 9 -2.35 1.43 -11.46
C LEU A 9 -2.58 1.05 -12.93
N ALA A 10 -2.03 -0.08 -13.39
CA ALA A 10 -2.28 -0.57 -14.74
C ALA A 10 -3.76 -0.98 -14.94
N TRP A 11 -4.39 -1.61 -13.95
CA TRP A 11 -5.83 -1.88 -13.96
C TRP A 11 -6.64 -0.57 -14.01
N ALA A 12 -6.31 0.40 -13.17
CA ALA A 12 -6.99 1.70 -13.17
C ALA A 12 -6.83 2.44 -14.50
N LEU A 13 -5.65 2.40 -15.12
CA LEU A 13 -5.42 2.97 -16.45
C LEU A 13 -6.24 2.27 -17.52
N LEU A 14 -6.33 0.94 -17.49
CA LEU A 14 -7.15 0.19 -18.45
C LEU A 14 -8.62 0.59 -18.33
N TYR A 15 -9.15 0.65 -17.10
CA TYR A 15 -10.52 1.10 -16.87
C TYR A 15 -10.75 2.54 -17.33
N LEU A 16 -9.81 3.45 -17.05
CA LEU A 16 -9.87 4.85 -17.51
C LEU A 16 -9.97 4.93 -19.04
N VAL A 17 -9.21 4.12 -19.77
CA VAL A 17 -9.29 4.05 -21.24
C VAL A 17 -10.69 3.62 -21.68
N PHE A 18 -11.26 2.60 -21.04
CA PHE A 18 -12.62 2.14 -21.34
C PHE A 18 -13.71 3.16 -20.95
N SER A 19 -13.48 4.03 -19.97
CA SER A 19 -14.43 5.08 -19.55
C SER A 19 -14.72 6.11 -20.64
N PHE A 20 -13.87 6.24 -21.66
CA PHE A 20 -14.10 7.13 -22.82
C PHE A 20 -15.02 6.53 -23.89
N SER A 21 -15.51 5.30 -23.70
CA SER A 21 -16.45 4.65 -24.60
C SER A 21 -17.84 5.27 -24.49
N SER A 22 -18.62 5.25 -25.59
CA SER A 22 -19.99 5.78 -25.61
C SER A 22 -20.92 5.05 -24.62
N GLN A 23 -20.71 3.76 -24.43
CA GLN A 23 -21.34 2.95 -23.38
C GLN A 23 -20.24 2.30 -22.56
N LEU A 24 -20.40 2.28 -21.24
CA LEU A 24 -19.42 1.63 -20.36
C LEU A 24 -19.48 0.11 -20.56
N PRO A 25 -18.34 -0.57 -20.79
CA PRO A 25 -18.32 -2.01 -21.06
C PRO A 25 -18.89 -2.89 -19.94
N TRP A 26 -18.80 -2.41 -18.69
CA TRP A 26 -19.32 -3.08 -17.49
C TRP A 26 -20.78 -2.72 -17.17
N ALA A 27 -21.45 -1.92 -18.01
CA ALA A 27 -22.85 -1.52 -17.78
C ALA A 27 -23.88 -2.49 -18.35
N SER A 28 -23.50 -3.36 -19.30
CA SER A 28 -24.44 -4.29 -19.96
C SER A 28 -23.84 -5.69 -20.12
N CYS A 29 -24.73 -6.67 -20.28
CA CYS A 29 -24.35 -8.07 -20.51
C CYS A 29 -24.24 -8.44 -22.00
N ASN A 30 -24.31 -7.47 -22.92
CA ASN A 30 -24.34 -7.72 -24.36
C ASN A 30 -22.94 -7.60 -24.99
N ASN A 31 -21.96 -8.30 -24.43
CA ASN A 31 -20.59 -8.34 -24.95
C ASN A 31 -20.10 -9.77 -25.15
N ASP A 32 -19.09 -9.95 -25.99
CA ASP A 32 -18.56 -11.26 -26.37
C ASP A 32 -17.99 -12.09 -25.20
N TRP A 33 -17.62 -11.43 -24.09
CA TRP A 33 -17.10 -12.08 -22.89
C TRP A 33 -18.18 -12.49 -21.89
N ASN A 34 -19.42 -12.06 -22.09
CA ASN A 34 -20.50 -12.32 -21.15
C ASN A 34 -21.08 -13.73 -21.29
N THR A 35 -21.66 -14.25 -20.21
CA THR A 35 -22.41 -15.53 -20.24
C THR A 35 -23.90 -15.35 -20.20
N ASP A 36 -24.61 -16.44 -20.47
CA ASP A 36 -26.06 -16.57 -20.24
C ASP A 36 -26.47 -16.36 -18.77
N HIS A 37 -25.52 -16.38 -17.82
CA HIS A 37 -25.75 -16.13 -16.40
C HIS A 37 -25.55 -14.66 -16.00
N CYS A 38 -25.12 -13.81 -16.92
CA CYS A 38 -24.94 -12.38 -16.69
C CYS A 38 -26.28 -11.68 -16.52
N ILE A 39 -26.41 -10.89 -15.45
CA ILE A 39 -27.61 -10.07 -15.21
C ILE A 39 -27.29 -8.58 -15.40
N ASP A 40 -28.03 -7.96 -16.32
CA ASP A 40 -28.06 -6.52 -16.49
C ASP A 40 -29.01 -5.91 -15.46
N ILE A 41 -28.46 -5.09 -14.58
CA ILE A 41 -29.19 -4.49 -13.46
C ILE A 41 -30.04 -3.31 -13.93
N SER A 42 -29.68 -2.68 -15.06
CA SER A 42 -30.43 -1.55 -15.63
C SER A 42 -31.77 -1.97 -16.23
N THR A 43 -31.90 -3.24 -16.65
CA THR A 43 -33.08 -3.78 -17.35
C THR A 43 -34.11 -4.43 -16.41
N ARG A 44 -34.06 -4.12 -15.11
CA ARG A 44 -34.90 -4.74 -14.08
C ARG A 44 -36.36 -4.32 -14.23
N ASN A 45 -37.08 -4.97 -15.13
CA ASN A 45 -38.54 -4.97 -15.13
C ASN A 45 -39.01 -5.62 -13.83
N LYS A 46 -39.69 -4.85 -12.98
CA LYS A 46 -40.19 -5.18 -11.63
C LYS A 46 -41.18 -6.38 -11.57
N THR A 47 -41.31 -7.16 -12.63
CA THR A 47 -42.28 -8.25 -12.78
C THR A 47 -41.66 -9.65 -12.76
N PHE A 48 -40.34 -9.81 -12.82
CA PHE A 48 -39.74 -11.14 -12.71
C PHE A 48 -39.52 -11.52 -11.25
N ALA A 49 -40.43 -12.34 -10.73
CA ALA A 49 -40.30 -12.98 -9.43
C ALA A 49 -38.97 -13.75 -9.36
N TRP A 50 -38.21 -13.48 -8.31
CA TRP A 50 -36.98 -14.17 -7.93
C TRP A 50 -37.18 -15.69 -7.97
N THR A 51 -36.69 -16.35 -9.01
CA THR A 51 -36.11 -17.67 -8.81
C THR A 51 -34.66 -17.39 -8.42
N ASN A 52 -34.27 -17.84 -7.23
CA ASN A 52 -32.90 -17.82 -6.73
C ASN A 52 -31.98 -18.47 -7.79
N GLN A 53 -31.45 -17.70 -8.74
CA GLN A 53 -30.32 -18.13 -9.55
C GLN A 53 -29.10 -17.99 -8.66
N MET A 54 -28.76 -19.05 -7.93
CA MET A 54 -27.58 -19.12 -7.06
C MET A 54 -26.24 -18.90 -7.80
N ASN A 55 -26.27 -18.78 -9.14
CA ASN A 55 -25.11 -18.64 -10.01
C ASN A 55 -25.14 -17.39 -10.91
N ALA A 56 -25.98 -16.39 -10.59
CA ALA A 56 -26.03 -15.16 -11.38
C ALA A 56 -24.85 -14.22 -11.07
N THR A 57 -24.25 -13.65 -12.10
CA THR A 57 -23.10 -12.72 -12.02
C THR A 57 -23.48 -11.35 -12.57
N SER A 58 -22.88 -10.28 -12.06
CA SER A 58 -23.10 -8.94 -12.61
C SER A 58 -22.23 -8.71 -13.85
N ALA A 59 -22.67 -7.80 -14.74
CA ALA A 59 -21.88 -7.38 -15.89
C ALA A 59 -20.49 -6.85 -15.50
N ALA A 60 -20.37 -6.19 -14.35
CA ALA A 60 -19.10 -5.69 -13.83
C ALA A 60 -18.16 -6.82 -13.35
N THR A 61 -18.70 -7.84 -12.67
CA THR A 61 -17.93 -9.02 -12.26
C THR A 61 -17.39 -9.75 -13.49
N GLU A 62 -18.23 -9.99 -14.50
CA GLU A 62 -17.78 -10.67 -15.73
C GLU A 62 -16.79 -9.84 -16.54
N PHE A 63 -16.96 -8.51 -16.57
CA PHE A 63 -15.97 -7.62 -17.19
C PHE A 63 -14.60 -7.74 -16.50
N TRP A 64 -14.56 -7.72 -15.17
CA TRP A 64 -13.34 -7.87 -14.41
C TRP A 64 -12.69 -9.25 -14.59
N GLU A 65 -13.44 -10.32 -14.33
CA GLU A 65 -12.91 -11.68 -14.29
C GLU A 65 -12.59 -12.24 -15.69
N ARG A 66 -13.41 -11.92 -16.71
CA ARG A 66 -13.31 -12.53 -18.04
C ARG A 66 -12.66 -11.63 -19.08
N ARG A 67 -12.96 -10.33 -19.09
CA ARG A 67 -12.43 -9.41 -20.10
C ARG A 67 -11.09 -8.79 -19.70
N VAL A 68 -11.00 -8.28 -18.48
CA VAL A 68 -9.79 -7.61 -17.98
C VAL A 68 -8.74 -8.67 -17.64
N LEU A 69 -9.04 -9.55 -16.67
CA LEU A 69 -8.09 -10.53 -16.17
C LEU A 69 -8.05 -11.82 -17.00
N ALA A 70 -9.22 -12.29 -17.46
CA ALA A 70 -9.40 -13.63 -18.02
C ALA A 70 -8.83 -14.71 -17.08
N ILE A 71 -9.34 -14.73 -15.84
CA ILE A 71 -8.83 -15.54 -14.74
C ILE A 71 -8.80 -17.03 -15.12
N SER A 72 -7.64 -17.67 -14.94
CA SER A 72 -7.44 -19.11 -15.17
C SER A 72 -8.01 -19.96 -14.02
N GLY A 73 -7.96 -21.29 -14.14
CA GLY A 73 -8.47 -22.19 -13.07
C GLY A 73 -7.63 -22.18 -11.80
N GLY A 74 -6.39 -21.70 -11.87
CA GLY A 74 -5.48 -21.64 -10.72
C GLY A 74 -4.08 -21.12 -11.05
N ILE A 75 -3.24 -20.97 -10.02
CA ILE A 75 -1.87 -20.46 -10.14
C ILE A 75 -0.94 -21.37 -10.98
N GLU A 76 -1.29 -22.65 -11.13
CA GLU A 76 -0.54 -23.63 -11.94
C GLU A 76 -0.80 -23.44 -13.45
N GLU A 77 -1.95 -22.87 -13.80
CA GLU A 77 -2.35 -22.58 -15.17
C GLU A 77 -2.05 -21.12 -15.49
N ILE A 78 -0.78 -20.81 -15.78
CA ILE A 78 -0.31 -19.43 -16.00
C ILE A 78 -1.12 -18.70 -17.10
N GLY A 79 -1.51 -19.44 -18.14
CA GLY A 79 -2.27 -18.94 -19.28
C GLY A 79 -1.48 -18.00 -20.18
N SER A 80 -2.18 -17.17 -20.95
CA SER A 80 -1.58 -16.19 -21.87
C SER A 80 -1.33 -14.83 -21.22
N ILE A 81 -0.43 -14.01 -21.80
CA ILE A 81 -0.22 -12.63 -21.36
C ILE A 81 -1.37 -11.76 -21.88
N ARG A 82 -1.99 -10.99 -20.98
CA ARG A 82 -3.02 -10.01 -21.35
C ARG A 82 -2.36 -8.76 -21.94
N TRP A 83 -2.31 -8.69 -23.28
CA TRP A 83 -1.61 -7.61 -24.00
C TRP A 83 -2.12 -6.20 -23.65
N ASP A 84 -3.44 -6.03 -23.50
CA ASP A 84 -4.03 -4.74 -23.10
C ASP A 84 -3.47 -4.26 -21.74
N LEU A 85 -3.42 -5.17 -20.77
CA LEU A 85 -2.85 -4.90 -19.45
C LEU A 85 -1.35 -4.67 -19.50
N MET A 86 -0.62 -5.42 -20.33
CA MET A 86 0.82 -5.25 -20.51
C MET A 86 1.14 -3.86 -21.08
N LEU A 87 0.35 -3.37 -22.04
CA LEU A 87 0.52 -2.02 -22.60
C LEU A 87 0.22 -0.94 -21.54
N CYS A 88 -0.85 -1.09 -20.76
CA CYS A 88 -1.14 -0.20 -19.64
C CYS A 88 -0.01 -0.21 -18.60
N LEU A 89 0.56 -1.37 -18.30
CA LEU A 89 1.66 -1.51 -17.36
C LEU A 89 2.93 -0.79 -17.86
N ILE A 90 3.27 -0.96 -19.14
CA ILE A 90 4.39 -0.22 -19.77
C ILE A 90 4.16 1.29 -19.66
N ALA A 91 2.93 1.76 -19.96
CA ALA A 91 2.61 3.17 -19.89
C ALA A 91 2.76 3.74 -18.46
N ILE A 92 2.27 3.02 -17.45
CA ILE A 92 2.42 3.43 -16.05
C ILE A 92 3.89 3.44 -15.61
N TRP A 93 4.71 2.47 -16.02
CA TRP A 93 6.15 2.49 -15.75
C TRP A 93 6.86 3.68 -16.40
N ILE A 94 6.50 4.03 -17.63
CA ILE A 94 7.04 5.20 -18.32
C ILE A 94 6.66 6.49 -17.56
N ILE A 95 5.39 6.63 -17.17
CA ILE A 95 4.91 7.77 -16.38
C ILE A 95 5.68 7.88 -15.07
N CYS A 96 5.77 6.77 -14.32
CA CYS A 96 6.45 6.72 -13.03
C CYS A 96 7.94 7.08 -13.14
N TYR A 97 8.63 6.52 -14.13
CA TYR A 97 10.03 6.82 -14.39
C TYR A 97 10.27 8.32 -14.66
N PHE A 98 9.45 8.95 -15.50
CA PHE A 98 9.59 10.38 -15.79
C PHE A 98 9.21 11.28 -14.61
N CYS A 99 8.28 10.86 -13.76
CA CYS A 99 7.94 11.59 -12.53
C CYS A 99 9.10 11.61 -11.52
N ILE A 100 9.87 10.51 -11.42
CA ILE A 100 10.97 10.36 -10.45
C ILE A 100 12.33 10.80 -11.04
N TRP A 101 12.45 10.89 -12.36
CA TRP A 101 13.71 11.14 -13.10
C TRP A 101 14.57 12.23 -12.43
N LYS A 102 13.98 13.37 -12.05
CA LYS A 102 14.71 14.52 -11.47
C LYS A 102 14.56 14.67 -9.95
N GLY A 103 13.99 13.68 -9.26
CA GLY A 103 13.83 13.62 -7.81
C GLY A 103 12.82 14.61 -7.23
N VAL A 104 12.83 14.75 -5.91
CA VAL A 104 11.81 15.44 -5.09
C VAL A 104 11.53 16.89 -5.53
N LYS A 105 12.50 17.59 -6.14
CA LYS A 105 12.35 18.99 -6.59
C LYS A 105 11.30 19.20 -7.69
N TRP A 106 11.03 18.21 -8.53
CA TRP A 106 9.98 18.30 -9.56
C TRP A 106 8.60 17.94 -9.03
N CYS A 107 8.56 17.15 -7.97
CA CYS A 107 7.36 16.66 -7.32
C CYS A 107 6.53 17.84 -6.79
N ILE A 108 7.12 18.72 -5.98
CA ILE A 108 6.39 19.84 -5.33
C ILE A 108 5.69 20.76 -6.35
N SER A 109 6.23 20.91 -7.56
CA SER A 109 5.64 21.77 -8.61
C SER A 109 4.42 21.14 -9.32
N LEU A 110 4.28 19.81 -9.32
CA LEU A 110 3.17 19.11 -9.96
C LEU A 110 1.94 19.03 -9.03
N TYR A 111 2.18 18.87 -7.73
CA TYR A 111 1.14 18.64 -6.72
C TYR A 111 0.47 19.94 -6.21
N GLY A 112 1.14 21.09 -6.31
CA GLY A 112 0.58 22.39 -5.88
C GLY A 112 -0.61 22.92 -6.69
N ARG A 113 -1.08 22.20 -7.71
CA ARG A 113 -2.21 22.61 -8.58
C ARG A 113 -3.41 21.66 -8.62
N CYS A 114 -3.36 20.49 -7.98
CA CYS A 114 -4.37 19.44 -8.19
C CYS A 114 -5.29 19.15 -6.99
N ILE A 115 -5.14 19.85 -5.85
CA ILE A 115 -5.97 19.58 -4.67
C ILE A 115 -6.76 20.85 -4.32
N ILE A 116 -8.01 20.92 -4.78
CA ILE A 116 -9.19 21.48 -4.09
C ILE A 116 -10.39 20.85 -4.82
N TYR A 117 -11.42 20.51 -4.05
CA TYR A 117 -12.72 19.93 -4.44
C TYR A 117 -12.82 18.41 -4.29
N CYS A 118 -13.33 17.98 -3.13
CA CYS A 118 -14.70 17.48 -3.07
C CYS A 118 -15.16 17.40 -1.60
N ASN A 119 -16.21 18.17 -1.29
CA ASN A 119 -17.00 18.00 -0.07
C ASN A 119 -18.11 17.00 -0.37
N ALA A 120 -18.37 16.07 0.56
CA ALA A 120 -19.64 15.38 0.68
C ALA A 120 -19.90 15.03 2.16
N VAL A 121 -21.18 15.14 2.54
CA VAL A 121 -21.73 15.22 3.90
C VAL A 121 -22.17 13.85 4.43
N ASP A 122 -22.06 13.71 5.75
CA ASP A 122 -22.58 12.74 6.73
C ASP A 122 -23.52 11.60 6.29
N PHE A 123 -23.16 10.35 6.68
CA PHE A 123 -23.96 9.46 7.54
C PHE A 123 -23.10 8.24 7.98
N MET A 124 -23.15 7.83 9.26
CA MET A 124 -22.39 6.68 9.78
C MET A 124 -23.30 5.81 10.68
N ASP A 125 -23.53 4.55 10.28
CA ASP A 125 -24.17 3.55 11.13
C ASP A 125 -23.11 2.70 11.85
N THR A 126 -23.32 2.53 13.15
CA THR A 126 -22.36 1.92 14.07
C THR A 126 -22.54 0.41 14.08
N LEU A 127 -21.57 -0.35 13.55
CA LEU A 127 -21.54 -1.81 13.75
C LEU A 127 -20.69 -2.17 14.97
N TYR A 128 -21.32 -2.87 15.91
CA TYR A 128 -20.69 -3.48 17.08
C TYR A 128 -20.10 -4.84 16.66
N SER A 129 -18.78 -4.99 16.76
CA SER A 129 -18.06 -6.25 16.54
C SER A 129 -17.11 -6.52 17.73
N PRO A 130 -16.69 -7.78 17.97
CA PRO A 130 -15.97 -8.14 19.19
C PRO A 130 -14.64 -7.39 19.31
N LEU A 131 -14.48 -6.65 20.41
CA LEU A 131 -13.43 -5.65 20.65
C LEU A 131 -12.00 -6.07 20.23
N LYS A 132 -11.60 -7.34 20.42
CA LYS A 132 -10.21 -7.76 20.20
C LYS A 132 -9.75 -7.68 18.74
N GLN A 133 -10.56 -8.20 17.82
CA GLN A 133 -10.20 -8.23 16.39
C GLN A 133 -10.24 -6.82 15.79
N VAL A 134 -11.20 -6.00 16.22
CA VAL A 134 -11.34 -4.60 15.77
C VAL A 134 -10.13 -3.76 16.14
N TRP A 135 -9.61 -3.89 17.36
CA TRP A 135 -8.41 -3.15 17.78
C TRP A 135 -7.16 -3.60 17.03
N LEU A 136 -7.04 -4.89 16.72
CA LEU A 136 -5.93 -5.43 15.91
C LEU A 136 -5.99 -4.88 14.48
N GLU A 137 -7.14 -4.98 13.83
CA GLU A 137 -7.36 -4.45 12.48
C GLU A 137 -7.15 -2.94 12.41
N ALA A 138 -7.64 -2.19 13.40
CA ALA A 138 -7.40 -0.74 13.50
C ALA A 138 -5.92 -0.40 13.66
N GLY A 139 -5.19 -1.13 14.50
CA GLY A 139 -3.75 -0.92 14.70
C GLY A 139 -2.95 -1.19 13.42
N ILE A 140 -3.24 -2.30 12.74
CA ILE A 140 -2.61 -2.66 11.46
C ILE A 140 -2.96 -1.63 10.38
N GLN A 141 -4.23 -1.20 10.29
CA GLN A 141 -4.67 -0.19 9.34
C GLN A 141 -3.91 1.13 9.49
N ILE A 142 -3.68 1.59 10.72
CA ILE A 142 -2.88 2.80 10.99
C ILE A 142 -1.43 2.60 10.53
N LEU A 143 -0.79 1.47 10.88
CA LEU A 143 0.60 1.23 10.47
C LEU A 143 0.78 1.25 8.95
N PHE A 144 -0.12 0.58 8.22
CA PHE A 144 -0.12 0.58 6.76
C PHE A 144 -0.45 1.94 6.16
N SER A 145 -1.48 2.62 6.69
CA SER A 145 -1.93 3.92 6.18
C SER A 145 -0.84 5.00 6.29
N TYR A 146 -0.03 4.96 7.35
CA TYR A 146 1.12 5.86 7.51
C TYR A 146 2.44 5.33 6.93
N SER A 147 2.45 4.11 6.35
CA SER A 147 3.65 3.44 5.85
C SER A 147 4.80 3.36 6.88
N LEU A 148 4.46 3.04 8.13
CA LEU A 148 5.43 2.93 9.23
C LEU A 148 6.27 1.65 9.09
N GLY A 149 7.57 1.72 9.44
CA GLY A 149 8.50 0.57 9.38
C GLY A 149 9.01 0.20 7.98
N VAL A 150 8.65 0.96 6.94
CA VAL A 150 9.08 0.73 5.55
C VAL A 150 10.24 1.67 5.15
N GLY A 151 10.59 2.63 6.01
CA GLY A 151 11.65 3.63 5.75
C GLY A 151 11.18 4.89 5.02
N THR A 152 9.92 4.94 4.59
CA THR A 152 9.29 6.09 3.91
C THR A 152 9.49 7.41 4.64
N LEU A 153 9.06 7.50 5.90
CA LEU A 153 9.15 8.74 6.66
C LEU A 153 10.60 9.10 7.01
N THR A 154 11.48 8.12 7.16
CA THR A 154 12.92 8.34 7.37
C THR A 154 13.55 9.00 6.16
N VAL A 155 13.27 8.49 4.96
CA VAL A 155 13.80 9.05 3.71
C VAL A 155 13.21 10.42 3.41
N LEU A 156 11.89 10.60 3.55
CA LEU A 156 11.27 11.91 3.35
C LEU A 156 11.77 12.94 4.37
N GLY A 157 11.96 12.52 5.64
CA GLY A 157 12.51 13.35 6.70
C GLY A 157 13.96 13.78 6.43
N SER A 158 14.77 12.94 5.78
CA SER A 158 16.17 13.25 5.45
C SER A 158 16.33 14.43 4.47
N TYR A 159 15.27 14.78 3.72
CA TYR A 159 15.27 15.93 2.82
C TYR A 159 14.86 17.25 3.49
N ASN A 160 14.40 17.20 4.74
CA ASN A 160 14.03 18.40 5.48
C ASN A 160 15.28 19.19 5.89
N THR A 161 15.11 20.50 6.05
CA THR A 161 16.13 21.33 6.68
C THR A 161 16.27 20.96 8.16
N TYR A 162 17.48 21.03 8.72
CA TYR A 162 17.75 20.65 10.10
C TYR A 162 16.82 21.30 11.13
N ASN A 163 16.58 22.61 11.00
CA ASN A 163 15.72 23.38 11.92
C ASN A 163 14.21 23.32 11.57
N ASN A 164 13.78 22.36 10.76
CA ASN A 164 12.36 22.24 10.39
C ASN A 164 11.53 21.78 11.60
N ASN A 165 10.33 22.33 11.75
CA ASN A 165 9.44 21.95 12.85
C ASN A 165 8.73 20.62 12.55
N CYS A 166 9.43 19.51 12.77
CA CYS A 166 8.92 18.17 12.56
C CYS A 166 7.70 17.85 13.43
N TYR A 167 7.52 18.50 14.58
CA TYR A 167 6.37 18.30 15.45
C TYR A 167 5.06 18.74 14.78
N LYS A 168 5.10 19.94 14.18
CA LYS A 168 3.95 20.50 13.45
C LYS A 168 3.62 19.65 12.23
N ASP A 169 4.65 19.19 11.50
CA ASP A 169 4.47 18.39 10.31
C ASP A 169 3.87 17.02 10.64
N CYS A 170 4.37 16.35 11.69
CA CYS A 170 3.78 15.09 12.18
C CYS A 170 2.31 15.25 12.58
N LEU A 171 1.94 16.36 13.25
CA LEU A 171 0.54 16.62 13.62
C LEU A 171 -0.34 16.76 12.36
N TRP A 172 0.09 17.58 11.39
CA TRP A 172 -0.66 17.76 10.14
C TRP A 172 -0.75 16.48 9.32
N LEU A 173 0.33 15.71 9.25
CA LEU A 173 0.37 14.43 8.56
C LEU A 173 -0.67 13.46 9.17
N CYS A 174 -0.71 13.36 10.51
CA CYS A 174 -1.70 12.56 11.22
C CYS A 174 -3.15 13.05 10.98
N LEU A 175 -3.39 14.36 11.05
CA LEU A 175 -4.73 14.91 10.87
C LEU A 175 -5.23 14.77 9.43
N LEU A 176 -4.39 15.05 8.44
CA LEU A 176 -4.77 15.02 7.02
C LEU A 176 -4.94 13.59 6.52
N ASN A 177 -4.08 12.65 6.91
CA ASN A 177 -4.21 11.25 6.49
C ASN A 177 -5.49 10.60 7.05
N SER A 178 -5.70 10.71 8.37
CA SER A 178 -6.93 10.19 9.00
C SER A 178 -8.18 10.95 8.54
N GLY A 179 -8.10 12.27 8.37
CA GLY A 179 -9.20 13.09 7.87
C GLY A 179 -9.61 12.71 6.43
N THR A 180 -8.64 12.49 5.55
CA THR A 180 -8.89 12.02 4.17
C THR A 180 -9.54 10.64 4.18
N SER A 181 -9.09 9.74 5.07
CA SER A 181 -9.68 8.40 5.21
C SER A 181 -11.14 8.45 5.65
N ILE A 182 -11.49 9.38 6.55
CA ILE A 182 -12.89 9.60 6.97
C ILE A 182 -13.74 10.10 5.79
N VAL A 183 -13.27 11.11 5.05
CA VAL A 183 -13.98 11.65 3.88
C VAL A 183 -14.14 10.58 2.79
N ALA A 184 -13.09 9.80 2.52
CA ALA A 184 -13.13 8.69 1.58
C ALA A 184 -14.12 7.61 2.03
N GLY A 185 -14.18 7.31 3.33
CA GLY A 185 -15.18 6.40 3.90
C GLY A 185 -16.60 6.84 3.57
N PHE A 186 -16.94 8.11 3.80
CA PHE A 186 -18.25 8.66 3.42
C PHE A 186 -18.53 8.55 1.92
N ALA A 187 -17.55 8.86 1.06
CA ALA A 187 -17.69 8.74 -0.38
C ALA A 187 -17.96 7.28 -0.81
N VAL A 188 -17.22 6.31 -0.25
CA VAL A 188 -17.41 4.88 -0.54
C VAL A 188 -18.77 4.38 -0.07
N PHE A 189 -19.11 4.60 1.20
CA PHE A 189 -20.34 4.04 1.75
C PHE A 189 -21.60 4.73 1.23
N SER A 190 -21.54 5.99 0.80
CA SER A 190 -22.67 6.65 0.13
C SER A 190 -22.95 6.05 -1.25
N VAL A 191 -21.90 5.76 -2.05
CA VAL A 191 -22.04 5.11 -3.36
C VAL A 191 -22.53 3.67 -3.23
N LEU A 192 -21.97 2.91 -2.26
CA LEU A 192 -22.44 1.55 -1.97
C LEU A 192 -23.86 1.53 -1.41
N GLY A 193 -24.22 2.50 -0.56
CA GLY A 193 -25.57 2.66 -0.03
C GLY A 193 -26.60 2.97 -1.13
N PHE A 194 -26.23 3.83 -2.09
CA PHE A 194 -27.01 4.07 -3.30
C PHE A 194 -27.19 2.77 -4.11
N MET A 195 -26.11 2.03 -4.34
CA MET A 195 -26.15 0.75 -5.06
C MET A 195 -27.05 -0.27 -4.34
N ALA A 196 -26.95 -0.39 -3.02
CA ALA A 196 -27.78 -1.27 -2.21
C ALA A 196 -29.26 -0.88 -2.28
N HIS A 197 -29.57 0.42 -2.28
CA HIS A 197 -30.93 0.92 -2.42
C HIS A 197 -31.54 0.61 -3.78
N GLU A 198 -30.82 0.87 -4.88
CA GLU A 198 -31.28 0.57 -6.24
C GLU A 198 -31.41 -0.94 -6.50
N GLN A 199 -30.54 -1.74 -5.88
CA GLN A 199 -30.58 -3.19 -6.01
C GLN A 199 -31.54 -3.88 -5.04
N GLY A 200 -32.03 -3.18 -4.01
CA GLY A 200 -32.89 -3.75 -2.98
C GLY A 200 -32.21 -4.87 -2.19
N VAL A 201 -30.88 -4.83 -2.04
CA VAL A 201 -30.07 -5.82 -1.31
C VAL A 201 -29.42 -5.17 -0.08
N PRO A 202 -29.09 -5.94 0.97
CA PRO A 202 -28.34 -5.42 2.11
C PRO A 202 -26.96 -4.89 1.70
N ILE A 203 -26.47 -3.85 2.38
CA ILE A 203 -25.16 -3.25 2.06
C ILE A 203 -23.99 -4.24 2.22
N ALA A 204 -24.14 -5.25 3.07
CA ALA A 204 -23.13 -6.29 3.28
C ALA A 204 -22.92 -7.19 2.05
N GLU A 205 -23.91 -7.28 1.15
CA GLU A 205 -23.80 -8.10 -0.07
C GLU A 205 -23.12 -7.35 -1.23
N VAL A 206 -23.08 -6.01 -1.18
CA VAL A 206 -22.41 -5.17 -2.19
C VAL A 206 -20.99 -4.76 -1.77
N ALA A 207 -20.63 -4.98 -0.51
CA ALA A 207 -19.32 -4.69 0.03
C ALA A 207 -18.32 -5.81 -0.32
N GLU A 208 -17.62 -5.64 -1.44
CA GLU A 208 -16.56 -6.55 -1.89
C GLU A 208 -15.22 -6.29 -1.20
N SER A 209 -14.35 -7.30 -1.17
CA SER A 209 -12.99 -7.17 -0.60
C SER A 209 -11.96 -6.61 -1.59
N SER A 210 -11.07 -5.77 -1.07
CA SER A 210 -9.91 -5.12 -1.71
C SER A 210 -10.11 -4.76 -3.21
N PRO A 211 -9.49 -5.41 -4.21
CA PRO A 211 -9.63 -4.94 -5.60
C PRO A 211 -11.07 -5.07 -6.15
N GLY A 212 -11.88 -6.00 -5.63
CA GLY A 212 -13.28 -6.14 -6.04
C GLY A 212 -14.11 -4.90 -5.73
N LEU A 213 -13.81 -4.20 -4.63
CA LEU A 213 -14.49 -2.96 -4.29
C LEU A 213 -14.31 -1.88 -5.37
N ALA A 214 -13.05 -1.66 -5.79
CA ALA A 214 -12.70 -0.61 -6.73
C ALA A 214 -12.97 -0.97 -8.19
N PHE A 215 -12.87 -2.25 -8.57
CA PHE A 215 -12.97 -2.69 -9.97
C PHE A 215 -14.27 -3.44 -10.32
N ILE A 216 -15.09 -3.80 -9.32
CA ILE A 216 -16.41 -4.42 -9.52
C ILE A 216 -17.52 -3.54 -8.94
N ALA A 217 -17.54 -3.35 -7.61
CA ALA A 217 -18.66 -2.69 -6.94
C ALA A 217 -18.81 -1.21 -7.34
N TYR A 218 -17.70 -0.45 -7.35
CA TYR A 218 -17.72 0.96 -7.75
C TYR A 218 -18.11 1.18 -9.21
N PRO A 219 -17.50 0.50 -10.20
CA PRO A 219 -17.90 0.64 -11.61
C PRO A 219 -19.36 0.26 -11.85
N GLN A 220 -19.86 -0.75 -11.13
CA GLN A 220 -21.26 -1.14 -11.15
C GLN A 220 -22.19 -0.04 -10.61
N ALA A 221 -21.85 0.58 -9.47
CA ALA A 221 -22.62 1.69 -8.92
C ALA A 221 -22.59 2.91 -9.85
N VAL A 222 -21.43 3.25 -10.41
CA VAL A 222 -21.25 4.36 -11.35
C VAL A 222 -22.06 4.17 -12.62
N ALA A 223 -22.17 2.93 -13.13
CA ALA A 223 -22.98 2.63 -14.31
C ALA A 223 -24.48 2.93 -14.11
N MET A 224 -24.97 2.99 -12.87
CA MET A 224 -26.36 3.31 -12.53
C MET A 224 -26.61 4.82 -12.38
N MET A 225 -25.55 5.63 -12.32
CA MET A 225 -25.65 7.07 -12.14
C MET A 225 -25.92 7.79 -13.48
N PRO A 226 -26.55 8.98 -13.45
CA PRO A 226 -26.62 9.82 -14.63
C PRO A 226 -25.21 10.29 -15.04
N LEU A 227 -24.94 10.32 -16.35
CA LEU A 227 -23.62 10.64 -16.93
C LEU A 227 -22.50 9.71 -16.40
N PRO A 228 -22.66 8.38 -16.52
CA PRO A 228 -21.79 7.42 -15.85
C PRO A 228 -20.31 7.51 -16.32
N GLN A 229 -20.07 7.97 -17.54
CA GLN A 229 -18.72 8.19 -18.08
C GLN A 229 -17.94 9.25 -17.29
N LEU A 230 -18.59 10.37 -16.92
CA LEU A 230 -17.94 11.46 -16.18
C LEU A 230 -17.46 10.96 -14.81
N TRP A 231 -18.34 10.29 -14.06
CA TRP A 231 -18.03 9.75 -12.74
C TRP A 231 -16.96 8.66 -12.80
N SER A 232 -17.01 7.82 -13.84
CA SER A 232 -16.00 6.79 -14.06
C SER A 232 -14.62 7.40 -14.33
N ILE A 233 -14.52 8.41 -15.19
CA ILE A 233 -13.27 9.12 -15.45
C ILE A 233 -12.73 9.75 -14.17
N CYS A 234 -13.56 10.48 -13.41
CA CYS A 234 -13.14 11.08 -12.15
C CYS A 234 -12.62 10.05 -11.15
N PHE A 235 -13.32 8.91 -11.01
CA PHE A 235 -12.94 7.85 -10.09
C PHE A 235 -11.61 7.18 -10.47
N PHE A 236 -11.41 6.81 -11.73
CA PHE A 236 -10.17 6.16 -12.14
C PHE A 236 -8.98 7.12 -12.23
N VAL A 237 -9.20 8.39 -12.56
CA VAL A 237 -8.16 9.43 -12.42
C VAL A 237 -7.75 9.59 -10.96
N MET A 238 -8.72 9.64 -10.04
CA MET A 238 -8.45 9.68 -8.60
C MET A 238 -7.62 8.46 -8.16
N LEU A 239 -8.00 7.24 -8.54
CA LEU A 239 -7.24 6.02 -8.21
C LEU A 239 -5.81 6.06 -8.76
N ILE A 240 -5.62 6.56 -9.98
CA ILE A 240 -4.28 6.69 -10.57
C ILE A 240 -3.44 7.70 -9.79
N LEU A 241 -4.01 8.85 -9.42
CA LEU A 241 -3.28 9.88 -8.66
C LEU A 241 -2.90 9.40 -7.25
N LEU A 242 -3.81 8.67 -6.57
CA LEU A 242 -3.59 8.07 -5.24
C LEU A 242 -2.63 6.87 -5.24
N GLY A 243 -2.45 6.20 -6.37
CA GLY A 243 -1.46 5.12 -6.47
C GLY A 243 -0.09 5.64 -6.89
N LEU A 244 -0.05 6.65 -7.76
CA LEU A 244 1.20 7.22 -8.28
C LEU A 244 2.01 7.92 -7.19
N ASP A 245 1.37 8.69 -6.30
CA ASP A 245 2.06 9.37 -5.21
C ASP A 245 2.75 8.39 -4.24
N THR A 246 2.06 7.31 -3.89
CA THR A 246 2.53 6.25 -3.00
C THR A 246 3.69 5.49 -3.65
N GLU A 247 3.56 5.17 -4.93
CA GLU A 247 4.61 4.50 -5.69
C GLU A 247 5.87 5.35 -5.80
N PHE A 248 5.74 6.67 -6.01
CA PHE A 248 6.89 7.57 -6.09
C PHE A 248 7.70 7.56 -4.81
N VAL A 249 7.02 7.61 -3.68
CA VAL A 249 7.68 7.58 -2.38
C VAL A 249 8.33 6.22 -2.13
N ALA A 250 7.66 5.10 -2.46
CA ALA A 250 8.23 3.76 -2.32
C ALA A 250 9.51 3.57 -3.17
N MET A 251 9.51 4.06 -4.40
CA MET A 251 10.69 4.04 -5.27
C MET A 251 11.80 4.97 -4.72
N GLU A 252 11.46 6.15 -4.23
CA GLU A 252 12.45 7.07 -3.64
C GLU A 252 13.13 6.44 -2.42
N VAL A 253 12.42 5.66 -1.60
CA VAL A 253 13.01 4.93 -0.46
C VAL A 253 14.15 4.02 -0.91
N VAL A 254 13.91 3.19 -1.94
CA VAL A 254 14.92 2.27 -2.47
C VAL A 254 16.09 3.04 -3.06
N MET A 255 15.79 4.08 -3.86
CA MET A 255 16.79 4.91 -4.52
C MET A 255 17.72 5.58 -3.51
N THR A 256 17.15 6.28 -2.52
CA THR A 256 17.90 7.05 -1.53
C THR A 256 18.71 6.15 -0.62
N SER A 257 18.13 5.03 -0.17
CA SER A 257 18.85 4.04 0.65
C SER A 257 20.11 3.51 -0.03
N ILE A 258 20.04 3.23 -1.34
CA ILE A 258 21.19 2.73 -2.11
C ILE A 258 22.20 3.85 -2.41
N ILE A 259 21.73 5.07 -2.69
CA ILE A 259 22.60 6.23 -2.93
C ILE A 259 23.40 6.57 -1.67
N ASP A 260 22.78 6.52 -0.50
CA ASP A 260 23.43 6.84 0.77
C ASP A 260 24.36 5.73 1.26
N MET A 261 24.10 4.48 0.87
CA MET A 261 25.01 3.36 1.16
C MET A 261 26.27 3.38 0.26
N PHE A 262 26.16 3.87 -0.98
CA PHE A 262 27.28 3.92 -1.94
C PHE A 262 27.50 5.33 -2.55
N PRO A 263 27.77 6.36 -1.73
CA PRO A 263 27.74 7.76 -2.17
C PRO A 263 28.81 8.08 -3.22
N THR A 264 30.00 7.47 -3.13
CA THR A 264 31.13 7.69 -4.05
C THR A 264 30.88 7.20 -5.48
N VAL A 265 30.01 6.19 -5.62
CA VAL A 265 29.63 5.59 -6.91
C VAL A 265 28.36 6.25 -7.44
N MET A 266 27.36 6.44 -6.57
CA MET A 266 26.00 6.81 -6.95
C MET A 266 25.75 8.32 -7.08
N ARG A 267 26.50 9.19 -6.39
CA ARG A 267 26.35 10.66 -6.49
C ARG A 267 26.94 11.27 -7.77
N ARG A 268 27.42 10.45 -8.71
CA ARG A 268 27.92 10.91 -10.02
C ARG A 268 26.75 11.27 -10.94
N PRO A 269 26.92 12.26 -11.85
CA PRO A 269 25.84 12.67 -12.75
C PRO A 269 25.39 11.49 -13.63
N GLY A 270 24.08 11.29 -13.77
CA GLY A 270 23.47 10.25 -14.59
C GLY A 270 23.38 8.86 -13.94
N ARG A 271 24.04 8.61 -12.80
CA ARG A 271 24.04 7.28 -12.15
C ARG A 271 22.74 6.97 -11.41
N ARG A 272 22.12 7.99 -10.79
CA ARG A 272 20.80 7.87 -10.16
C ARG A 272 19.75 7.49 -11.21
N GLU A 273 19.71 8.21 -12.32
CA GLU A 273 18.73 8.01 -13.38
C GLU A 273 18.90 6.65 -14.07
N LEU A 274 20.15 6.21 -14.26
CA LEU A 274 20.45 4.89 -14.79
C LEU A 274 20.05 3.78 -13.81
N PHE A 275 20.32 3.94 -12.51
CA PHE A 275 19.93 2.96 -11.50
C PHE A 275 18.42 2.85 -11.40
N LEU A 276 17.70 3.97 -11.40
CA LEU A 276 16.23 4.00 -11.44
C LEU A 276 15.71 3.23 -12.65
N LEU A 277 16.25 3.49 -13.85
CA LEU A 277 15.84 2.81 -15.07
C LEU A 277 16.07 1.29 -14.98
N LEU A 278 17.25 0.86 -14.51
CA LEU A 278 17.57 -0.55 -14.36
C LEU A 278 16.66 -1.24 -13.33
N PHE A 279 16.39 -0.58 -12.21
CA PHE A 279 15.49 -1.08 -11.18
C PHE A 279 14.04 -1.18 -11.69
N SER A 280 13.54 -0.16 -12.38
CA SER A 280 12.22 -0.18 -13.02
C SER A 280 12.10 -1.31 -14.05
N ILE A 281 13.11 -1.51 -14.90
CA ILE A 281 13.12 -2.60 -15.88
C ILE A 281 13.10 -3.97 -15.19
N MET A 282 13.88 -4.15 -14.12
CA MET A 282 13.89 -5.38 -13.34
C MET A 282 12.52 -5.66 -12.72
N CYS A 283 11.90 -4.66 -12.10
CA CYS A 283 10.55 -4.77 -11.52
C CYS A 283 9.49 -5.05 -12.60
N PHE A 284 9.60 -4.43 -13.78
CA PHE A 284 8.70 -4.67 -14.91
C PHE A 284 8.76 -6.13 -15.39
N PHE A 285 9.96 -6.70 -15.59
CA PHE A 285 10.09 -8.10 -16.00
C PHE A 285 9.52 -9.06 -14.96
N PHE A 286 9.71 -8.75 -13.68
CA PHE A 286 9.12 -9.52 -12.59
C PHE A 286 7.58 -9.47 -12.60
N GLN A 287 6.99 -8.33 -12.97
CA GLN A 287 5.53 -8.17 -13.05
C GLN A 287 4.87 -8.88 -14.22
N LEU A 288 5.62 -9.33 -15.23
CA LEU A 288 5.02 -10.00 -16.40
C LEU A 288 4.18 -11.22 -16.00
N ILE A 289 4.57 -11.95 -14.95
CA ILE A 289 3.78 -13.07 -14.42
C ILE A 289 2.45 -12.62 -13.78
N MET A 290 2.36 -11.38 -13.30
CA MET A 290 1.11 -10.83 -12.73
C MET A 290 0.17 -10.27 -13.80
N VAL A 291 0.61 -10.18 -15.05
CA VAL A 291 -0.18 -9.72 -16.20
C VAL A 291 -0.75 -10.90 -17.02
N THR A 292 -0.44 -12.13 -16.63
CA THR A 292 -1.03 -13.32 -17.26
C THR A 292 -2.44 -13.59 -16.71
N GLU A 293 -3.13 -14.57 -17.27
CA GLU A 293 -4.45 -15.04 -16.82
C GLU A 293 -4.43 -15.56 -15.37
N ALA A 294 -3.33 -16.18 -14.92
CA ALA A 294 -3.11 -16.52 -13.51
C ALA A 294 -2.66 -15.33 -12.64
N GLY A 295 -2.52 -14.15 -13.22
CA GLY A 295 -1.88 -13.00 -12.59
C GLY A 295 -2.54 -12.56 -11.29
N MET A 296 -3.86 -12.71 -11.18
CA MET A 296 -4.61 -12.39 -9.95
C MET A 296 -4.23 -13.28 -8.76
N TYR A 297 -3.96 -14.57 -9.00
CA TYR A 297 -3.50 -15.49 -7.94
C TYR A 297 -2.11 -15.11 -7.45
N VAL A 298 -1.21 -14.77 -8.39
CA VAL A 298 0.14 -14.32 -8.04
C VAL A 298 0.08 -12.98 -7.31
N PHE A 299 -0.71 -12.03 -7.80
CA PHE A 299 -0.93 -10.74 -7.14
C PHE A 299 -1.38 -10.92 -5.69
N GLN A 300 -2.40 -11.73 -5.43
CA GLN A 300 -2.89 -11.96 -4.07
C GLN A 300 -1.89 -12.67 -3.17
N MET A 301 -1.14 -13.63 -3.70
CA MET A 301 -0.07 -14.27 -2.93
C MET A 301 0.99 -13.25 -2.50
N PHE A 302 1.39 -12.34 -3.39
CA PHE A 302 2.32 -11.26 -3.06
C PHE A 302 1.72 -10.26 -2.08
N ASP A 303 0.46 -9.85 -2.27
CA ASP A 303 -0.23 -8.93 -1.40
C ASP A 303 -0.35 -9.51 0.02
N TYR A 304 -0.74 -10.77 0.14
CA TYR A 304 -0.91 -11.44 1.42
C TYR A 304 0.41 -11.74 2.15
N PHE A 305 1.43 -12.26 1.45
CA PHE A 305 2.68 -12.70 2.08
C PHE A 305 3.81 -11.66 2.04
N ALA A 306 4.00 -10.95 0.94
CA ALA A 306 5.09 -9.98 0.81
C ALA A 306 4.73 -8.62 1.44
N CYS A 307 3.47 -8.19 1.31
CA CYS A 307 2.94 -7.00 1.98
C CYS A 307 2.23 -7.35 3.29
N ASN A 308 2.72 -8.37 4.01
CA ASN A 308 2.09 -8.86 5.24
C ASN A 308 2.29 -7.89 6.42
N GLY A 309 1.22 -7.65 7.18
CA GLY A 309 1.27 -6.96 8.47
C GLY A 309 2.29 -7.57 9.44
N ALA A 310 2.50 -8.89 9.43
CA ALA A 310 3.51 -9.55 10.27
C ALA A 310 4.92 -9.01 10.06
N SER A 311 5.35 -8.85 8.80
CA SER A 311 6.71 -8.38 8.48
C SER A 311 6.92 -6.94 8.93
N ILE A 312 5.95 -6.06 8.69
CA ILE A 312 6.02 -4.65 9.10
C ILE A 312 5.94 -4.52 10.62
N LEU A 313 5.02 -5.25 11.27
CA LEU A 313 4.91 -5.27 12.74
C LEU A 313 6.23 -5.73 13.37
N PHE A 314 6.84 -6.79 12.85
CA PHE A 314 8.14 -7.26 13.30
C PHE A 314 9.20 -6.16 13.20
N LEU A 315 9.34 -5.53 12.01
CA LEU A 315 10.31 -4.45 11.80
C LEU A 315 10.06 -3.27 12.75
N CYS A 316 8.81 -2.81 12.89
CA CYS A 316 8.44 -1.72 13.79
C CYS A 316 8.77 -2.03 15.27
N VAL A 317 8.60 -3.28 15.73
CA VAL A 317 9.01 -3.68 17.10
C VAL A 317 10.52 -3.45 17.28
N PHE A 318 11.34 -3.93 16.34
CA PHE A 318 12.79 -3.77 16.44
C PHE A 318 13.25 -2.32 16.30
N GLU A 319 12.64 -1.54 15.40
CA GLU A 319 12.94 -0.11 15.26
C GLU A 319 12.65 0.68 16.54
N THR A 320 11.47 0.45 17.14
CA THR A 320 11.08 1.17 18.37
C THR A 320 11.90 0.76 19.58
N VAL A 321 12.25 -0.53 19.71
CA VAL A 321 13.19 -0.99 20.75
C VAL A 321 14.58 -0.42 20.53
N ALA A 322 15.08 -0.40 19.29
CA ALA A 322 16.38 0.17 18.97
C ALA A 322 16.44 1.66 19.29
N LEU A 323 15.44 2.45 18.90
CA LEU A 323 15.39 3.89 19.18
C LEU A 323 15.17 4.19 20.67
N GLY A 324 14.21 3.51 21.30
CA GLY A 324 13.82 3.80 22.68
C GLY A 324 14.85 3.34 23.71
N TRP A 325 15.34 2.10 23.57
CA TRP A 325 16.16 1.43 24.60
C TRP A 325 17.64 1.37 24.27
N ILE A 326 18.01 1.07 23.01
CA ILE A 326 19.42 0.90 22.63
C ILE A 326 20.08 2.27 22.38
N PHE A 327 19.49 3.09 21.52
CA PHE A 327 19.96 4.45 21.26
C PHE A 327 19.67 5.37 22.45
N GLY A 328 18.48 5.21 23.04
CA GLY A 328 18.10 5.86 24.29
C GLY A 328 17.18 7.06 24.09
N ALA A 329 15.98 6.97 24.64
CA ALA A 329 14.95 8.00 24.48
C ALA A 329 15.35 9.40 24.96
N GLU A 330 16.27 9.53 25.93
CA GLU A 330 16.77 10.85 26.36
C GLU A 330 17.65 11.52 25.31
N GLN A 331 18.45 10.74 24.57
CA GLN A 331 19.26 11.27 23.47
C GLN A 331 18.35 11.75 22.35
N VAL A 332 17.32 10.97 22.01
CA VAL A 332 16.28 11.38 21.04
C VAL A 332 15.61 12.69 21.47
N CYS A 333 15.23 12.81 22.75
CA CYS A 333 14.68 14.06 23.27
C CYS A 333 15.64 15.25 23.13
N GLY A 334 16.93 15.03 23.36
CA GLY A 334 17.99 16.03 23.17
C GLY A 334 18.11 16.48 21.71
N ILE A 335 18.12 15.54 20.77
CA ILE A 335 18.20 15.81 19.32
C ILE A 335 16.95 16.58 18.84
N VAL A 336 15.75 16.18 19.28
CA VAL A 336 14.51 16.90 18.93
C VAL A 336 14.51 18.33 19.47
N LYS A 337 15.05 18.54 20.69
CA LYS A 337 15.21 19.89 21.24
C LYS A 337 16.23 20.70 20.43
N ASP A 338 17.32 20.08 19.99
CA ASP A 338 18.34 20.77 19.20
C ASP A 338 17.77 21.23 17.84
N MET A 339 17.03 20.37 17.15
CA MET A 339 16.40 20.68 15.86
C MET A 339 15.25 21.71 15.97
N THR A 340 14.38 21.58 16.97
CA THR A 340 13.12 22.37 17.04
C THR A 340 13.17 23.53 18.04
N GLY A 341 14.20 23.57 18.90
CA GLY A 341 14.30 24.50 20.03
C GLY A 341 13.37 24.18 21.21
N VAL A 342 12.49 23.18 21.10
CA VAL A 342 11.47 22.85 22.10
C VAL A 342 11.70 21.45 22.64
N HIS A 343 11.65 21.31 23.97
CA HIS A 343 11.69 19.99 24.61
C HIS A 343 10.42 19.19 24.28
N PRO A 344 10.55 17.94 23.81
CA PRO A 344 9.38 17.11 23.51
C PRO A 344 8.59 16.81 24.79
N ASN A 345 7.27 16.68 24.65
CA ASN A 345 6.39 16.34 25.76
C ASN A 345 6.78 14.96 26.33
N PRO A 346 6.91 14.80 27.67
CA PRO A 346 7.21 13.52 28.31
C PRO A 346 6.31 12.35 27.90
N PHE A 347 5.09 12.64 27.42
CA PHE A 347 4.22 11.63 26.84
C PHE A 347 4.87 10.87 25.67
N PHE A 348 5.54 11.56 24.75
CA PHE A 348 6.23 10.91 23.61
C PHE A 348 7.35 9.98 24.08
N LYS A 349 8.06 10.38 25.13
CA LYS A 349 9.10 9.54 25.75
C LYS A 349 8.50 8.23 26.30
N ILE A 350 7.35 8.30 26.97
CA ILE A 350 6.63 7.11 27.45
C ILE A 350 6.15 6.26 26.26
N CYS A 351 5.70 6.90 25.18
CA CYS A 351 5.29 6.19 23.97
C CYS A 351 6.44 5.40 23.35
N TRP A 352 7.58 6.03 23.13
CA TRP A 352 8.76 5.40 22.52
C TRP A 352 9.33 4.26 23.38
N LEU A 353 9.36 4.42 24.70
CA LEU A 353 9.93 3.40 25.60
C LEU A 353 8.99 2.21 25.83
N TYR A 354 7.69 2.46 26.00
CA TYR A 354 6.78 1.45 26.53
C TYR A 354 5.54 1.24 25.66
N LEU A 355 4.77 2.30 25.39
CA LEU A 355 3.44 2.12 24.78
C LEU A 355 3.53 1.54 23.38
N THR A 356 4.32 2.16 22.51
CA THR A 356 4.46 1.75 21.10
C THR A 356 5.03 0.34 20.98
N PRO A 357 6.17 -0.03 21.60
CA PRO A 357 6.71 -1.39 21.47
C PRO A 357 5.76 -2.45 22.04
N LEU A 358 5.02 -2.16 23.14
CA LEU A 358 4.05 -3.11 23.70
C LEU A 358 2.83 -3.31 22.78
N VAL A 359 2.28 -2.25 22.20
CA VAL A 359 1.15 -2.35 21.26
C VAL A 359 1.56 -3.09 19.99
N LEU A 360 2.76 -2.80 19.45
CA LEU A 360 3.29 -3.48 18.28
C LEU A 360 3.56 -4.97 18.55
N LEU A 361 4.19 -5.29 19.68
CA LEU A 361 4.46 -6.67 20.06
C LEU A 361 3.17 -7.46 20.32
N GLY A 362 2.20 -6.84 21.01
CA GLY A 362 0.89 -7.43 21.24
C GLY A 362 0.16 -7.71 19.92
N SER A 363 0.16 -6.74 19.00
CA SER A 363 -0.45 -6.88 17.68
C SER A 363 0.24 -7.97 16.84
N PHE A 364 1.57 -8.04 16.89
CA PHE A 364 2.34 -9.09 16.24
C PHE A 364 1.98 -10.49 16.75
N ILE A 365 1.90 -10.67 18.07
CA ILE A 365 1.51 -11.94 18.69
C ILE A 365 0.07 -12.31 18.30
N CYS A 366 -0.88 -11.37 18.38
CA CYS A 366 -2.26 -11.60 17.98
C CYS A 366 -2.36 -12.01 16.50
N TYR A 367 -1.63 -11.33 15.61
CA TYR A 367 -1.56 -11.68 14.20
C TYR A 367 -1.08 -13.12 13.96
N LEU A 368 -0.06 -13.57 14.70
CA LEU A 368 0.43 -14.95 14.61
C LEU A 368 -0.59 -15.98 15.13
N VAL A 369 -1.36 -15.63 16.14
CA VAL A 369 -2.38 -16.52 16.74
C VAL A 369 -3.60 -16.64 15.83
N GLU A 370 -4.02 -15.56 15.19
CA GLU A 370 -5.21 -15.50 14.32
C GLU A 370 -4.91 -15.81 12.84
N TYR A 371 -3.77 -16.43 12.53
CA TYR A 371 -3.37 -16.77 11.17
C TYR A 371 -4.42 -17.62 10.45
N GLN A 372 -4.90 -17.12 9.30
CA GLN A 372 -5.81 -17.83 8.40
C GLN A 372 -5.12 -18.09 7.06
N PRO A 373 -5.11 -19.32 6.53
CA PRO A 373 -4.44 -19.60 5.26
C PRO A 373 -5.08 -18.83 4.11
N LEU A 374 -4.24 -18.32 3.20
CA LEU A 374 -4.68 -17.62 1.99
C LEU A 374 -5.57 -18.54 1.14
N THR A 375 -6.75 -18.05 0.74
CA THR A 375 -7.67 -18.68 -0.20
C THR A 375 -8.19 -17.64 -1.20
N PHE A 376 -8.47 -18.04 -2.44
CA PHE A 376 -9.06 -17.17 -3.45
C PHE A 376 -10.55 -17.46 -3.63
N ASN A 377 -11.38 -16.42 -3.58
CA ASN A 377 -12.85 -16.51 -3.67
C ASN A 377 -13.47 -17.57 -2.74
N ARG A 378 -12.84 -17.92 -1.60
CA ARG A 378 -13.24 -18.98 -0.64
C ARG A 378 -13.24 -20.43 -1.18
N TRP A 379 -13.25 -20.64 -2.49
CA TRP A 379 -13.28 -21.99 -3.10
C TRP A 379 -11.90 -22.49 -3.52
N TYR A 380 -11.01 -21.59 -3.93
CA TYR A 380 -9.69 -21.96 -4.44
C TYR A 380 -8.66 -21.99 -3.30
N VAL A 381 -8.07 -23.16 -3.09
CA VAL A 381 -6.99 -23.39 -2.14
C VAL A 381 -5.67 -23.45 -2.89
N TYR A 382 -4.69 -22.69 -2.43
CA TYR A 382 -3.38 -22.63 -3.07
C TYR A 382 -2.63 -23.96 -2.88
N PRO A 383 -1.80 -24.37 -3.86
CA PRO A 383 -0.96 -25.55 -3.71
C PRO A 383 0.13 -25.34 -2.65
N ALA A 384 0.61 -26.44 -2.06
CA ALA A 384 1.58 -26.39 -0.94
C ALA A 384 2.85 -25.59 -1.27
N TRP A 385 3.34 -25.69 -2.51
CA TRP A 385 4.53 -24.95 -2.95
C TRP A 385 4.31 -23.43 -2.93
N ALA A 386 3.09 -22.95 -3.18
CA ALA A 386 2.76 -21.52 -3.16
C ALA A 386 2.77 -20.97 -1.73
N TYR A 387 2.31 -21.75 -0.74
CA TYR A 387 2.46 -21.39 0.67
C TYR A 387 3.92 -21.34 1.11
N VAL A 388 4.74 -22.31 0.71
CA VAL A 388 6.19 -22.29 1.01
C VAL A 388 6.85 -21.06 0.40
N LEU A 389 6.56 -20.76 -0.87
CA LEU A 389 7.07 -19.58 -1.55
C LEU A 389 6.62 -18.29 -0.85
N GLY A 390 5.35 -18.21 -0.46
CA GLY A 390 4.81 -17.09 0.33
C GLY A 390 5.57 -16.87 1.63
N TRP A 391 5.79 -17.91 2.43
CA TRP A 391 6.55 -17.79 3.67
C TRP A 391 8.01 -17.40 3.43
N VAL A 392 8.65 -17.91 2.37
CA VAL A 392 9.99 -17.47 1.97
C VAL A 392 10.01 -15.97 1.65
N LEU A 393 8.98 -15.45 0.97
CA LEU A 393 8.84 -14.01 0.71
C LEU A 393 8.70 -13.22 2.02
N SER A 394 7.82 -13.62 2.94
CA SER A 394 7.67 -12.92 4.23
C SER A 394 8.97 -12.93 5.06
N ILE A 395 9.62 -14.09 5.12
CA ILE A 395 10.85 -14.29 5.89
C ILE A 395 12.03 -13.53 5.26
N SER A 396 12.03 -13.31 3.94
CA SER A 396 13.09 -12.56 3.24
C SER A 396 13.26 -11.12 3.73
N SER A 397 12.19 -10.47 4.18
CA SER A 397 12.26 -9.13 4.81
C SER A 397 12.62 -9.16 6.30
N ILE A 398 12.31 -10.26 6.99
CA ILE A 398 12.48 -10.40 8.44
C ILE A 398 13.91 -10.83 8.78
N LEU A 399 14.47 -11.81 8.07
CA LEU A 399 15.79 -12.41 8.34
C LEU A 399 16.98 -11.44 8.26
N PRO A 400 17.02 -10.42 7.38
CA PRO A 400 18.14 -9.49 7.32
C PRO A 400 18.42 -8.79 8.65
N VAL A 401 17.41 -8.52 9.48
CA VAL A 401 17.59 -7.86 10.79
C VAL A 401 18.42 -8.71 11.77
N PRO A 402 18.00 -9.92 12.18
CA PRO A 402 18.82 -10.78 13.02
C PRO A 402 20.09 -11.25 12.31
N GLY A 403 20.03 -11.48 10.99
CA GLY A 403 21.20 -11.89 10.20
C GLY A 403 22.33 -10.86 10.23
N TRP A 404 22.01 -9.58 10.08
CA TRP A 404 22.99 -8.50 10.16
C TRP A 404 23.53 -8.32 11.59
N ALA A 405 22.67 -8.45 12.60
CA ALA A 405 23.08 -8.45 14.00
C ALA A 405 24.09 -9.57 14.30
N LEU A 406 23.80 -10.81 13.88
CA LEU A 406 24.69 -11.95 14.05
C LEU A 406 26.00 -11.79 13.27
N TYR A 407 25.94 -11.28 12.04
CA TYR A 407 27.12 -10.99 11.23
C TYR A 407 28.04 -9.99 11.95
N LYS A 408 27.48 -8.86 12.43
CA LYS A 408 28.25 -7.83 13.15
C LYS A 408 28.85 -8.36 14.45
N LEU A 409 28.12 -9.17 15.20
CA LEU A 409 28.63 -9.84 16.40
C LEU A 409 29.73 -10.85 16.09
N GLY A 410 29.64 -11.58 14.97
CA GLY A 410 30.64 -12.57 14.55
C GLY A 410 31.92 -11.97 13.98
N THR A 411 31.84 -10.79 13.35
CA THR A 411 33.01 -10.08 12.82
C THR A 411 33.69 -9.14 13.82
N GLY A 412 33.06 -8.87 14.97
CA GLY A 412 33.61 -7.99 15.99
C GLY A 412 34.79 -8.61 16.71
N THR A 413 35.88 -7.86 16.88
CA THR A 413 37.06 -8.31 17.62
C THR A 413 36.82 -8.18 19.13
N GLY A 414 36.51 -9.27 19.82
CA GLY A 414 36.36 -9.31 21.28
C GLY A 414 35.37 -10.37 21.78
N ASN A 415 35.11 -10.41 23.09
CA ASN A 415 34.03 -11.23 23.64
C ASN A 415 32.67 -10.64 23.25
N PHE A 416 31.63 -11.48 23.05
CA PHE A 416 30.29 -11.04 22.64
C PHE A 416 29.73 -9.84 23.41
N ARG A 417 29.99 -9.78 24.72
CA ARG A 417 29.54 -8.67 25.59
C ARG A 417 30.32 -7.37 25.38
N GLN A 418 31.60 -7.46 25.03
CA GLN A 418 32.43 -6.30 24.69
C GLN A 418 32.08 -5.75 23.31
N VAL A 419 31.83 -6.63 22.33
CA VAL A 419 31.42 -6.23 20.98
C VAL A 419 30.05 -5.54 21.01
N GLY A 420 29.08 -6.08 21.75
CA GLY A 420 27.77 -5.44 21.92
C GLY A 420 27.87 -4.04 22.55
N HIS A 421 28.66 -3.90 23.63
CA HIS A 421 28.86 -2.61 24.29
C HIS A 421 29.59 -1.60 23.39
N LEU A 422 30.58 -2.03 22.59
CA LEU A 422 31.30 -1.16 21.67
C LEU A 422 30.35 -0.53 20.64
N TYR A 423 29.46 -1.32 20.05
CA TYR A 423 28.48 -0.80 19.08
C TYR A 423 27.44 0.12 19.71
N GLU A 424 26.99 -0.18 20.93
CA GLU A 424 26.11 0.71 21.69
C GLU A 424 26.80 2.06 21.94
N THR A 425 28.10 2.05 22.25
CA THR A 425 28.88 3.27 22.50
C THR A 425 29.19 4.03 21.21
N GLU A 426 29.47 3.35 20.09
CA GLU A 426 29.63 3.97 18.76
C GLU A 426 28.35 4.65 18.28
N LEU A 427 27.18 4.00 18.46
CA LEU A 427 25.88 4.58 18.11
C LEU A 427 25.61 5.88 18.89
N GLN A 428 25.97 5.91 20.17
CA GLN A 428 25.86 7.11 21.00
C GLN A 428 26.87 8.21 20.60
N HIS A 429 28.06 7.82 20.12
CA HIS A 429 29.08 8.76 19.65
C HIS A 429 28.76 9.37 18.27
N ILE A 430 28.25 8.59 17.32
CA ILE A 430 27.81 9.06 16.00
C ILE A 430 26.72 10.13 16.16
N GLY A 431 25.76 9.91 17.06
CA GLY A 431 24.74 10.90 17.39
C GLY A 431 25.29 12.20 18.00
N GLY A 432 26.50 12.19 18.58
CA GLY A 432 27.17 13.37 19.13
C GLY A 432 28.09 14.10 18.13
N GLU A 433 28.83 13.36 17.30
CA GLU A 433 29.75 13.93 16.31
C GLU A 433 29.03 14.48 15.06
N GLU A 434 27.98 13.82 14.57
CA GLU A 434 27.17 14.35 13.47
C GLU A 434 26.38 15.60 13.89
N LEU A 435 25.91 15.67 15.14
CA LEU A 435 25.32 16.89 15.72
C LEU A 435 26.31 18.06 15.74
N HIS A 436 27.57 17.78 16.09
CA HIS A 436 28.63 18.78 16.12
C HIS A 436 29.00 19.26 14.71
N TRP A 437 29.00 18.37 13.71
CA TRP A 437 29.22 18.72 12.31
C TRP A 437 28.06 19.56 11.72
N LEU A 438 26.80 19.22 12.03
CA LEU A 438 25.62 19.93 11.55
C LEU A 438 25.41 21.29 12.22
N THR A 439 25.87 21.48 13.46
CA THR A 439 25.82 22.77 14.17
C THR A 439 27.01 23.70 13.85
N SER A 440 28.06 23.18 13.21
CA SER A 440 29.26 23.95 12.82
C SER A 440 29.33 24.29 11.33
N SER A 441 28.41 23.76 10.52
CA SER A 441 28.16 24.14 9.12
C SER A 441 26.97 25.07 8.98
#